data_AF-A0A7L5A8H1-F1
#
_entry.id   AF-A0A7L5A8H1-F1
#
_cell.length_a   1.000
_cell.length_b   1.000
_cell.length_c   1.000
_cell.angle_alpha   90.00
_cell.angle_beta   90.00
_cell.angle_gamma   90.00
#
_symmetry.space_group_name_H-M   'P 1'
#
loop_
_entity.id
_entity.type
_entity.pdbx_description
1 polymer ?
#
loop_
_entity_poly.entity_id
_entity_poly.type
_entity_poly.pdbx_seq_one_letter_code
_entity_poly.pdbx_strand_id
1 'polypeptide(L)'
;MNRLPIVKRARIIQMLAEGSSLRATSRMADVSINTVTKLLVDVAEAAYEYHDKAVRDVRCNRVQADEIWCFVGAKAKNVLASRERESWGDVWTWVALDSDSKLCVSYLVGGRDGWWATEFMRDVAARIRGRVQLTTDGHRAYLNAVEDAFGMDVDYAQLQKIYRASNEPERRYSPAQCIGFDMKTVSGHPDPNRVTTGFVERQNLTMRMSMRRLTCVTNAFSKKVENHAAAVALHFIHYNFARIHKTLRITPAMAAGISDHVWSHEEIAALAN
;
A
#
# COMPACT_ATOMS: atom_id res chain seq x y z
N MET A 1 -15.34 28.35 -8.82
CA MET A 1 -13.93 27.88 -8.88
C MET A 1 -13.74 27.18 -10.22
N ASN A 2 -12.80 27.62 -11.06
CA ASN A 2 -12.57 26.97 -12.36
C ASN A 2 -12.00 25.56 -12.15
N ARG A 3 -12.78 24.53 -12.44
CA ARG A 3 -12.34 23.12 -12.45
C ARG A 3 -11.87 22.76 -13.86
N LEU A 4 -10.81 21.96 -13.95
CA LEU A 4 -10.36 21.43 -15.23
C LEU A 4 -11.42 20.46 -15.80
N PRO A 5 -11.55 20.37 -17.14
CA PRO A 5 -12.38 19.34 -17.78
C PRO A 5 -12.00 17.93 -17.30
N ILE A 6 -12.98 17.04 -17.18
CA ILE A 6 -12.81 15.69 -16.63
C ILE A 6 -11.72 14.90 -17.36
N VAL A 7 -11.67 15.00 -18.70
CA VAL A 7 -10.66 14.36 -19.54
C VAL A 7 -9.23 14.80 -19.15
N LYS A 8 -9.03 16.09 -18.87
CA LYS A 8 -7.72 16.64 -18.47
C LYS A 8 -7.34 16.18 -17.06
N ARG A 9 -8.31 16.08 -16.14
CA ARG A 9 -8.10 15.52 -14.78
C ARG A 9 -7.74 14.05 -14.84
N ALA A 10 -8.47 13.26 -15.63
CA ALA A 10 -8.22 11.84 -15.86
C ALA A 10 -6.80 11.60 -16.39
N ARG A 11 -6.36 12.42 -17.36
CA ARG A 11 -4.98 12.34 -17.87
C ARG A 11 -3.94 12.63 -16.79
N ILE A 12 -4.16 13.64 -15.94
CA ILE A 12 -3.27 13.96 -14.81
C ILE A 12 -3.20 12.78 -13.83
N ILE A 13 -4.34 12.19 -13.47
CA ILE A 13 -4.43 11.02 -12.59
C ILE A 13 -3.68 9.83 -13.18
N GLN A 14 -3.88 9.53 -14.47
CA GLN A 14 -3.17 8.48 -15.18
C GLN A 14 -1.65 8.67 -15.09
N MET A 15 -1.15 9.88 -15.36
CA MET A 15 0.28 10.17 -15.25
C MET A 15 0.82 9.90 -13.84
N LEU A 16 0.07 10.26 -12.79
CA LEU A 16 0.46 10.02 -11.41
C LEU A 16 0.43 8.54 -11.03
N ALA A 17 -0.58 7.80 -11.49
CA ALA A 17 -0.73 6.35 -11.28
C ALA A 17 0.38 5.53 -11.97
N GLU A 18 0.90 6.04 -13.09
CA GLU A 18 2.04 5.47 -13.83
C GLU A 18 3.41 5.96 -13.33
N GLY A 19 3.46 6.60 -12.16
CA GLY A 19 4.73 6.96 -11.51
C GLY A 19 5.36 8.26 -11.99
N SER A 20 4.61 9.14 -12.65
CA SER A 20 5.11 10.49 -12.94
C SER A 20 5.19 11.35 -11.68
N SER A 21 6.24 12.17 -11.58
CA SER A 21 6.34 13.18 -10.50
C SER A 21 5.37 14.33 -10.72
N LEU A 22 4.93 15.01 -9.65
CA LEU A 22 4.05 16.19 -9.74
C LEU A 22 4.58 17.26 -10.72
N ARG A 23 5.90 17.47 -10.74
CA ARG A 23 6.55 18.43 -11.66
C ARG A 23 6.53 17.96 -13.11
N ALA A 24 6.77 16.66 -13.35
CA ALA A 24 6.70 16.11 -14.70
C ALA A 24 5.26 16.17 -15.22
N THR A 25 4.28 15.77 -14.41
CA THR A 25 2.86 15.85 -14.73
C THR A 25 2.41 17.28 -15.01
N SER A 26 2.86 18.26 -14.21
CA SER A 26 2.58 19.68 -14.42
C SER A 26 3.09 20.18 -15.79
N ARG A 27 4.31 19.80 -16.19
CA ARG A 27 4.86 20.16 -17.51
C ARG A 27 4.13 19.46 -18.65
N MET A 28 3.88 18.15 -18.54
CA MET A 28 3.24 17.37 -19.60
C MET A 28 1.77 17.73 -19.80
N ALA A 29 1.05 18.09 -18.74
CA ALA A 29 -0.36 18.51 -18.82
C ALA A 29 -0.54 20.02 -19.06
N ASP A 30 0.56 20.78 -19.09
CA ASP A 30 0.56 22.25 -19.16
C ASP A 30 -0.41 22.88 -18.15
N VAL A 31 -0.14 22.64 -16.86
CA VAL A 31 -0.89 23.20 -15.72
C VAL A 31 0.07 23.51 -14.59
N SER A 32 -0.32 24.41 -13.68
CA SER A 32 0.50 24.70 -12.50
C SER A 32 0.64 23.47 -11.59
N ILE A 33 1.78 23.34 -10.91
CA ILE A 33 2.00 22.26 -9.93
C ILE A 33 0.96 22.29 -8.80
N ASN A 34 0.47 23.48 -8.44
CA ASN A 34 -0.58 23.63 -7.43
C ASN A 34 -1.88 22.99 -7.91
N THR A 35 -2.20 23.08 -9.20
CA THR A 35 -3.38 22.42 -9.78
C THR A 35 -3.26 20.90 -9.73
N VAL A 36 -2.10 20.35 -10.07
CA VAL A 36 -1.84 18.89 -9.97
C VAL A 36 -1.92 18.42 -8.52
N THR A 37 -1.31 19.18 -7.60
CA THR A 37 -1.28 18.83 -6.17
C THR A 37 -2.68 18.87 -5.57
N LYS A 38 -3.45 19.92 -5.86
CA LYS A 38 -4.84 20.04 -5.41
C LYS A 38 -5.69 18.89 -5.94
N LEU A 39 -5.61 18.60 -7.24
CA LEU A 39 -6.34 17.47 -7.82
C LEU A 39 -5.97 16.14 -7.16
N LEU A 40 -4.68 15.90 -6.89
CA LEU A 40 -4.23 14.69 -6.19
C LEU A 40 -4.87 14.59 -4.80
N VAL A 41 -4.84 15.66 -4.02
CA VAL A 41 -5.39 15.66 -2.65
C VAL A 41 -6.90 15.45 -2.67
N ASP A 42 -7.63 16.23 -3.48
CA ASP A 42 -9.10 16.15 -3.58
C ASP A 42 -9.54 14.73 -4.00
N VAL A 43 -8.88 14.13 -5.01
CA VAL A 43 -9.18 12.76 -5.47
C VAL A 43 -8.76 11.71 -4.45
N ALA A 44 -7.64 11.91 -3.76
CA ALA A 44 -7.16 10.94 -2.79
C ALA A 44 -8.05 10.84 -1.55
N GLU A 45 -8.59 11.97 -1.08
CA GLU A 45 -9.56 12.01 0.02
C GLU A 45 -10.83 11.23 -0.36
N ALA A 46 -11.41 11.54 -1.51
CA ALA A 46 -12.59 10.83 -2.01
C ALA A 46 -12.30 9.34 -2.30
N ALA A 47 -11.10 9.01 -2.78
CA ALA A 47 -10.66 7.64 -3.01
C ALA A 47 -10.50 6.84 -1.71
N TYR A 48 -9.97 7.47 -0.66
CA TYR A 48 -9.87 6.86 0.67
C TYR A 48 -11.26 6.58 1.22
N GLU A 49 -12.17 7.56 1.19
CA GLU A 49 -13.55 7.35 1.63
C GLU A 49 -14.29 6.28 0.83
N TYR A 50 -14.10 6.26 -0.49
CA TYR A 50 -14.73 5.24 -1.33
C TYR A 50 -14.20 3.85 -1.00
N HIS A 51 -12.87 3.69 -0.89
CA HIS A 51 -12.27 2.40 -0.49
C HIS A 51 -12.76 1.97 0.89
N ASP A 52 -12.87 2.90 1.84
CA ASP A 52 -13.38 2.64 3.18
C ASP A 52 -14.81 2.07 3.18
N LYS A 53 -15.67 2.62 2.32
CA LYS A 53 -17.08 2.20 2.19
C LYS A 53 -17.24 0.93 1.35
N ALA A 54 -16.50 0.82 0.25
CA ALA A 54 -16.67 -0.24 -0.75
C ALA A 54 -15.97 -1.55 -0.36
N VAL A 55 -14.82 -1.48 0.31
CA VAL A 55 -14.04 -2.67 0.72
C VAL A 55 -14.46 -3.06 2.13
N ARG A 56 -15.67 -3.60 2.24
CA ARG A 56 -16.31 -4.10 3.47
C ARG A 56 -16.98 -5.44 3.20
N ASP A 57 -17.14 -6.24 4.25
CA ASP A 57 -17.73 -7.59 4.18
C ASP A 57 -17.08 -8.49 3.11
N VAL A 58 -15.77 -8.32 2.87
CA VAL A 58 -15.07 -9.05 1.82
C VAL A 58 -14.74 -10.46 2.27
N ARG A 59 -15.04 -11.46 1.43
CA ARG A 59 -14.66 -12.84 1.69
C ARG A 59 -13.22 -13.06 1.25
N CYS A 60 -12.30 -13.10 2.22
CA CYS A 60 -10.89 -13.40 1.98
C CYS A 60 -10.55 -14.75 2.63
N ASN A 61 -9.94 -15.67 1.87
CA ASN A 61 -9.47 -16.93 2.45
C ASN A 61 -8.05 -16.78 3.01
N ARG A 62 -7.22 -15.94 2.37
CA ARG A 62 -5.78 -15.85 2.63
C ARG A 62 -5.29 -14.43 2.51
N VAL A 63 -4.97 -13.80 3.61
CA VAL A 63 -4.44 -12.44 3.63
C VAL A 63 -2.95 -12.46 3.97
N GLN A 64 -2.20 -11.61 3.27
CA GLN A 64 -0.81 -11.32 3.58
C GLN A 64 -0.69 -9.88 4.00
N ALA A 65 0.06 -9.62 5.06
CA ALA A 65 0.37 -8.26 5.48
C ALA A 65 1.86 -8.02 5.64
N ASP A 66 2.28 -6.82 5.24
CA ASP A 66 3.66 -6.35 5.28
C ASP A 66 3.65 -4.82 5.30
N GLU A 67 4.80 -4.23 5.63
CA GLU A 67 5.00 -2.80 5.66
C GLU A 67 6.17 -2.37 4.78
N ILE A 68 5.94 -1.36 3.95
CA ILE A 68 6.96 -0.78 3.08
C ILE A 68 7.46 0.55 3.64
N TRP A 69 8.77 0.66 3.79
CA TRP A 69 9.45 1.87 4.23
C TRP A 69 9.57 2.93 3.12
N CYS A 70 9.37 4.19 3.52
CA CYS A 70 9.67 5.42 2.79
C CYS A 70 10.19 6.48 3.78
N PHE A 71 10.55 7.66 3.27
CA PHE A 71 10.78 8.83 4.11
C PHE A 71 10.06 10.07 3.59
N VAL A 72 9.80 11.02 4.49
CA VAL A 72 9.18 12.32 4.23
C VAL A 72 10.16 13.41 4.65
N GLY A 73 10.48 14.33 3.73
CA GLY A 73 11.44 15.41 3.93
C GLY A 73 12.90 14.93 3.97
N ALA A 74 13.26 14.19 5.01
CA ALA A 74 14.56 13.56 5.20
C ALA A 74 14.40 12.18 5.86
N LYS A 75 15.41 11.32 5.73
CA LYS A 75 15.48 10.06 6.48
C LYS A 75 15.59 10.35 7.97
N ALA A 76 14.99 9.54 8.84
CA ALA A 76 14.94 9.76 10.29
C ALA A 76 16.31 10.12 10.89
N LYS A 77 17.37 9.38 10.52
CA LYS A 77 18.74 9.63 10.99
C LYS A 77 19.33 11.01 10.64
N ASN A 78 18.73 11.74 9.70
CA ASN A 78 19.16 13.05 9.23
C ASN A 78 18.18 14.16 9.64
N VAL A 79 17.12 13.85 10.39
CA VAL A 79 16.13 14.85 10.83
C VAL A 79 16.75 15.68 11.95
N LEU A 80 16.71 17.00 11.80
CA LEU A 80 17.06 17.93 12.87
C LEU A 80 15.90 18.05 13.85
N ALA A 81 16.18 18.20 15.15
CA ALA A 81 15.15 18.34 16.19
C ALA A 81 14.14 19.47 15.89
N SER A 82 14.56 20.55 15.22
CA SER A 82 13.67 21.65 14.81
C SER A 82 12.64 21.27 13.74
N ARG A 83 12.86 20.18 13.00
CA ARG A 83 12.02 19.69 11.90
C ARG A 83 11.14 18.49 12.28
N GLU A 84 11.29 17.94 13.49
CA GLU A 84 10.43 16.84 13.98
C GLU A 84 8.96 17.24 14.01
N ARG A 85 8.67 18.50 14.36
CA ARG A 85 7.30 19.07 14.36
C ARG A 85 6.65 19.11 12.98
N GLU A 86 7.42 18.94 11.90
CA GLU A 86 6.91 18.88 10.53
C GLU A 86 6.61 17.45 10.07
N SER A 87 6.65 16.46 10.98
CA SER A 87 6.47 15.03 10.66
C SER A 87 7.47 14.51 9.61
N TRP A 88 8.70 15.03 9.64
CA TRP A 88 9.79 14.52 8.83
C TRP A 88 10.38 13.25 9.42
N GLY A 89 10.87 12.37 8.57
CA GLY A 89 11.51 11.14 8.98
C GLY A 89 11.02 9.94 8.20
N ASP A 90 11.15 8.79 8.84
CA ASP A 90 10.77 7.51 8.26
C ASP A 90 9.26 7.29 8.43
N VAL A 91 8.63 6.81 7.36
CA VAL A 91 7.19 6.55 7.29
C VAL A 91 7.00 5.17 6.66
N TRP A 92 6.04 4.43 7.18
CA TRP A 92 5.69 3.09 6.72
C TRP A 92 4.30 3.10 6.11
N THR A 93 4.14 2.37 5.00
CA THR A 93 2.82 2.01 4.49
C THR A 93 2.58 0.53 4.79
N TRP A 94 1.62 0.27 5.67
CA TRP A 94 1.11 -1.06 5.99
C TRP A 94 0.11 -1.47 4.91
N VAL A 95 0.16 -2.71 4.46
CA VAL A 95 -0.68 -3.21 3.35
C VAL A 95 -1.17 -4.61 3.68
N ALA A 96 -2.48 -4.83 3.56
CA ALA A 96 -3.10 -6.15 3.65
C ALA A 96 -3.63 -6.52 2.27
N LEU A 97 -3.19 -7.66 1.75
CA LEU A 97 -3.49 -8.14 0.41
C LEU A 97 -4.16 -9.51 0.49
N ASP A 98 -5.33 -9.66 -0.13
CA ASP A 98 -5.93 -10.97 -0.36
C ASP A 98 -5.16 -11.72 -1.44
N SER A 99 -4.69 -12.92 -1.12
CA SER A 99 -3.85 -13.74 -1.98
C SER A 99 -4.63 -14.36 -3.14
N ASP A 100 -5.95 -14.40 -3.09
CA ASP A 100 -6.77 -14.98 -4.16
C ASP A 100 -7.12 -13.88 -5.17
N SER A 101 -7.92 -12.91 -4.75
CA SER A 101 -8.39 -11.79 -5.58
C SER A 101 -7.32 -10.72 -5.86
N LYS A 102 -6.17 -10.76 -5.17
CA LYS A 102 -5.13 -9.71 -5.21
C LYS A 102 -5.63 -8.34 -4.76
N LEU A 103 -6.77 -8.28 -4.09
CA LEU A 103 -7.36 -7.05 -3.58
C LEU A 103 -6.52 -6.53 -2.43
N CYS A 104 -6.18 -5.24 -2.47
CA CYS A 104 -5.73 -4.56 -1.26
C CYS A 104 -6.95 -4.33 -0.35
N VAL A 105 -7.02 -5.13 0.72
CA VAL A 105 -8.12 -5.13 1.69
C VAL A 105 -8.05 -3.86 2.55
N SER A 106 -6.87 -3.52 3.03
CA SER A 106 -6.62 -2.30 3.81
C SER A 106 -5.18 -1.81 3.60
N TYR A 107 -4.97 -0.51 3.83
CA TYR A 107 -3.67 0.11 3.91
C TYR A 107 -3.66 1.24 4.94
N LEU A 108 -2.52 1.45 5.60
CA LEU A 108 -2.33 2.51 6.58
C LEU A 108 -0.96 3.17 6.40
N VAL A 109 -0.92 4.50 6.44
CA VAL A 109 0.34 5.27 6.34
C VAL A 109 0.65 5.89 7.70
N GLY A 110 1.80 5.58 8.27
CA GLY A 110 2.17 6.08 9.59
C GLY A 110 3.51 5.57 10.11
N GLY A 111 3.61 5.45 11.43
CA GLY A 111 4.76 4.87 12.11
C GLY A 111 4.82 3.34 12.02
N ARG A 112 5.84 2.73 12.65
CA ARG A 112 6.06 1.27 12.65
C ARG A 112 5.85 0.60 14.01
N ASP A 113 5.38 1.33 15.01
CA ASP A 113 5.23 0.80 16.37
C ASP A 113 3.97 -0.08 16.52
N GLY A 114 3.78 -0.62 17.73
CA GLY A 114 2.66 -1.49 18.05
C GLY A 114 1.29 -0.82 17.90
N TRP A 115 1.18 0.50 18.15
CA TRP A 115 -0.09 1.21 18.01
C TRP A 115 -0.56 1.22 16.56
N TRP A 116 0.35 1.52 15.62
CA TRP A 116 0.05 1.48 14.19
C TRP A 116 -0.31 0.08 13.71
N ALA A 117 0.37 -0.96 14.21
CA ALA A 117 0.05 -2.34 13.90
C ALA A 117 -1.37 -2.73 14.37
N THR A 118 -1.74 -2.35 15.60
CA THR A 118 -3.06 -2.61 16.17
C THR A 118 -4.17 -1.91 15.39
N GLU A 119 -4.03 -0.62 15.09
CA GLU A 119 -5.04 0.13 14.32
C GLU A 119 -5.19 -0.43 12.91
N PHE A 120 -4.08 -0.79 12.26
CA PHE A 120 -4.11 -1.42 10.95
C PHE A 120 -4.81 -2.79 10.98
N MET A 121 -4.46 -3.67 11.93
CA MET A 121 -5.08 -5.00 12.01
C MET A 121 -6.56 -4.95 12.39
N ARG A 122 -6.97 -3.99 13.22
CA ARG A 122 -8.40 -3.74 13.52
C ARG A 122 -9.18 -3.37 12.26
N ASP A 123 -8.63 -2.50 11.43
CA ASP A 123 -9.28 -2.14 10.17
C ASP A 123 -9.31 -3.33 9.20
N VAL A 124 -8.25 -4.14 9.12
CA VAL A 124 -8.26 -5.38 8.31
C VAL A 124 -9.34 -6.34 8.79
N ALA A 125 -9.43 -6.61 10.10
CA ALA A 125 -10.44 -7.49 10.69
C ALA A 125 -11.86 -6.98 10.41
N ALA A 126 -12.09 -5.67 10.57
CA ALA A 126 -13.39 -5.03 10.33
C ALA A 126 -13.86 -5.05 8.86
N ARG A 127 -12.99 -5.40 7.91
CA ARG A 127 -13.34 -5.50 6.48
C ARG A 127 -13.60 -6.94 6.04
N ILE A 128 -13.03 -7.93 6.71
CA ILE A 128 -13.08 -9.33 6.31
C ILE A 128 -14.29 -10.02 6.93
N ARG A 129 -15.02 -10.76 6.10
CA ARG A 129 -16.11 -11.63 6.57
C ARG A 129 -15.60 -13.03 6.88
N GLY A 130 -15.72 -13.42 8.15
CA GLY A 130 -15.46 -14.77 8.62
C GLY A 130 -13.98 -15.05 8.89
N ARG A 131 -13.65 -16.33 9.03
CA ARG A 131 -12.31 -16.80 9.42
C ARG A 131 -11.34 -16.76 8.25
N VAL A 132 -10.15 -16.22 8.48
CA VAL A 132 -9.11 -16.02 7.45
C VAL A 132 -7.78 -16.61 7.87
N GLN A 133 -7.00 -17.12 6.90
CA GLN A 133 -5.59 -17.40 7.12
C GLN A 133 -4.76 -16.13 6.87
N LEU A 134 -4.09 -15.64 7.90
CA LEU A 134 -3.23 -14.45 7.85
C LEU A 134 -1.76 -14.86 7.88
N THR A 135 -0.94 -14.23 7.02
CA THR A 135 0.52 -14.39 7.07
C THR A 135 1.20 -13.03 7.09
N THR A 136 2.11 -12.84 8.03
CA THR A 136 2.98 -11.65 8.10
C THR A 136 4.45 -12.05 8.11
N ASP A 137 5.33 -11.06 8.02
CA ASP A 137 6.73 -11.25 8.35
C ASP A 137 6.94 -11.46 9.87
N GLY A 138 8.19 -11.60 10.29
CA GLY A 138 8.57 -11.77 11.70
C GLY A 138 8.50 -10.49 12.55
N HIS A 139 7.82 -9.42 12.11
CA HIS A 139 7.74 -8.19 12.88
C HIS A 139 6.87 -8.40 14.14
N ARG A 140 7.48 -8.18 15.31
CA ARG A 140 6.87 -8.47 16.63
C ARG A 140 5.58 -7.70 16.89
N ALA A 141 5.39 -6.53 16.28
CA ALA A 141 4.20 -5.72 16.47
C ALA A 141 2.91 -6.45 16.03
N TYR A 142 3.00 -7.32 15.02
CA TYR A 142 1.84 -8.11 14.57
C TYR A 142 1.36 -9.15 15.58
N LEU A 143 2.22 -9.62 16.51
CA LEU A 143 1.83 -10.68 17.43
C LEU A 143 0.62 -10.27 18.28
N ASN A 144 0.72 -9.12 18.94
CA ASN A 144 -0.38 -8.60 19.77
C ASN A 144 -1.49 -8.01 18.89
N ALA A 145 -1.12 -7.30 17.82
CA ALA A 145 -2.10 -6.62 16.97
C ALA A 145 -3.10 -7.58 16.30
N VAL A 146 -2.64 -8.75 15.86
CA VAL A 146 -3.51 -9.76 15.23
C VAL A 146 -4.43 -10.40 16.27
N GLU A 147 -3.89 -10.76 17.44
CA GLU A 147 -4.69 -11.33 18.53
C GLU A 147 -5.77 -10.35 19.00
N ASP A 148 -5.41 -9.07 19.20
CA ASP A 148 -6.34 -8.01 19.61
C ASP A 148 -7.45 -7.75 18.58
N ALA A 149 -7.16 -7.91 17.29
CA ALA A 149 -8.09 -7.58 16.22
C ALA A 149 -9.01 -8.75 15.83
N PHE A 150 -8.47 -9.98 15.75
CA PHE A 150 -9.20 -11.15 15.26
C PHE A 150 -9.59 -12.14 16.37
N GLY A 151 -8.95 -12.09 17.55
CA GLY A 151 -9.13 -13.10 18.58
C GLY A 151 -8.87 -14.52 18.06
N MET A 152 -9.89 -15.38 18.14
CA MET A 152 -9.81 -16.78 17.68
C MET A 152 -10.24 -16.98 16.21
N ASP A 153 -10.75 -15.94 15.55
CA ASP A 153 -11.29 -16.00 14.19
C ASP A 153 -10.22 -15.86 13.10
N VAL A 154 -8.98 -16.29 13.40
CA VAL A 154 -7.84 -16.25 12.48
C VAL A 154 -7.00 -17.52 12.57
N ASP A 155 -6.45 -17.93 11.42
CA ASP A 155 -5.34 -18.87 11.32
C ASP A 155 -4.07 -18.08 11.01
N TYR A 156 -3.27 -17.77 12.03
CA TYR A 156 -2.16 -16.83 11.91
C TYR A 156 -0.80 -17.53 11.96
N ALA A 157 0.01 -17.28 10.93
CA ALA A 157 1.41 -17.69 10.87
C ALA A 157 2.33 -16.50 10.56
N GLN A 158 3.53 -16.51 11.14
CA GLN A 158 4.63 -15.64 10.74
C GLN A 158 5.62 -16.42 9.88
N LEU A 159 6.13 -15.76 8.85
CA LEU A 159 7.20 -16.28 8.01
C LEU A 159 8.44 -15.38 8.10
N GLN A 160 9.47 -15.88 8.78
CA GLN A 160 10.74 -15.19 8.90
C GLN A 160 11.69 -15.65 7.80
N LYS A 161 12.14 -14.72 6.96
CA LYS A 161 13.10 -15.00 5.88
C LYS A 161 14.53 -14.98 6.42
N ILE A 162 15.29 -16.01 6.07
CA ILE A 162 16.72 -16.11 6.41
C ILE A 162 17.51 -15.67 5.18
N TYR A 163 18.31 -14.62 5.34
CA TYR A 163 19.16 -14.07 4.29
C TYR A 163 20.63 -14.38 4.56
N ARG A 164 21.37 -14.74 3.52
CA ARG A 164 22.82 -14.91 3.59
C ARG A 164 23.49 -13.55 3.71
N ALA A 165 24.37 -13.38 4.69
CA ALA A 165 25.27 -12.24 4.75
C ALA A 165 26.21 -12.28 3.53
N SER A 166 26.25 -11.20 2.74
CA SER A 166 27.19 -11.06 1.61
C SER A 166 28.28 -10.06 1.97
N ASN A 167 29.55 -10.47 1.83
CA ASN A 167 30.71 -9.61 2.01
C ASN A 167 31.24 -9.02 0.68
N GLU A 168 30.50 -9.18 -0.42
CA GLU A 168 30.93 -8.75 -1.75
C GLU A 168 30.57 -7.26 -2.02
N PRO A 169 31.55 -6.39 -2.34
CA PRO A 169 31.31 -4.96 -2.55
C PRO A 169 30.44 -4.64 -3.78
N GLU A 170 30.42 -5.51 -4.79
CA GLU A 170 29.66 -5.33 -6.04
C GLU A 170 28.13 -5.53 -5.88
N ARG A 171 27.68 -6.15 -4.77
CA ARG A 171 26.25 -6.44 -4.54
C ARG A 171 25.50 -5.35 -3.78
N ARG A 172 26.07 -4.15 -3.60
CA ARG A 172 25.46 -3.07 -2.79
C ARG A 172 24.01 -2.72 -3.18
N TYR A 173 23.63 -2.96 -4.43
CA TYR A 173 22.27 -2.70 -4.95
C TYR A 173 21.43 -3.96 -5.19
N SER A 174 21.97 -5.16 -4.96
CA SER A 174 21.23 -6.42 -5.07
C SER A 174 20.74 -6.87 -3.69
N PRO A 175 19.51 -7.37 -3.58
CA PRO A 175 19.05 -7.95 -2.32
C PRO A 175 19.91 -9.15 -1.94
N ALA A 176 20.07 -9.36 -0.63
CA ALA A 176 20.76 -10.54 -0.10
C ALA A 176 20.04 -11.82 -0.58
N GLN A 177 20.81 -12.89 -0.79
CA GLN A 177 20.23 -14.17 -1.19
C GLN A 177 19.41 -14.74 -0.04
N CYS A 178 18.11 -14.95 -0.25
CA CYS A 178 17.27 -15.70 0.67
C CYS A 178 17.65 -17.18 0.61
N ILE A 179 18.06 -17.75 1.74
CA ILE A 179 18.58 -19.12 1.85
C ILE A 179 17.63 -20.07 2.59
N GLY A 180 16.54 -19.54 3.16
CA GLY A 180 15.57 -20.33 3.87
C GLY A 180 14.47 -19.48 4.48
N PHE A 181 13.49 -20.17 5.05
CA PHE A 181 12.35 -19.58 5.73
C PHE A 181 12.15 -20.34 7.04
N ASP A 182 11.90 -19.60 8.12
CA ASP A 182 11.43 -20.14 9.38
C ASP A 182 9.96 -19.76 9.55
N MET A 183 9.11 -20.76 9.70
CA MET A 183 7.66 -20.60 9.77
C MET A 183 7.21 -20.90 11.19
N LYS A 184 6.51 -19.95 11.78
CA LYS A 184 5.93 -20.08 13.12
C LYS A 184 4.43 -19.95 13.04
N THR A 185 3.72 -21.00 13.45
CA THR A 185 2.29 -20.90 13.76
C THR A 185 2.13 -20.11 15.05
N VAL A 186 1.34 -19.04 15.03
CA VAL A 186 1.08 -18.19 16.20
C VAL A 186 -0.27 -18.51 16.80
N SER A 187 -1.32 -18.64 15.99
CA SER A 187 -2.67 -18.98 16.43
C SER A 187 -3.44 -19.78 15.37
N GLY A 188 -4.40 -20.58 15.82
CA GLY A 188 -5.24 -21.41 14.95
C GLY A 188 -4.50 -22.58 14.30
N HIS A 189 -4.97 -22.95 13.10
CA HIS A 189 -4.51 -24.08 12.31
C HIS A 189 -4.24 -23.66 10.84
N PRO A 190 -3.27 -22.77 10.60
CA PRO A 190 -2.93 -22.33 9.24
C PRO A 190 -2.43 -23.50 8.39
N ASP A 191 -2.83 -23.56 7.11
CA ASP A 191 -2.28 -24.53 6.16
C ASP A 191 -0.81 -24.16 5.86
N PRO A 192 0.17 -24.99 6.27
CA PRO A 192 1.59 -24.69 6.11
C PRO A 192 2.01 -24.46 4.66
N ASN A 193 1.35 -25.12 3.69
CA ASN A 193 1.70 -25.00 2.28
C ASN A 193 1.26 -23.66 1.67
N ARG A 194 0.43 -22.91 2.40
CA ARG A 194 -0.12 -21.62 1.96
C ARG A 194 0.46 -20.43 2.71
N VAL A 195 1.32 -20.67 3.70
CA VAL A 195 2.03 -19.62 4.44
C VAL A 195 3.11 -19.02 3.54
N THR A 196 2.87 -17.80 3.07
CA THR A 196 3.83 -17.02 2.26
C THR A 196 3.55 -15.54 2.37
N THR A 197 4.58 -14.72 2.15
CA THR A 197 4.50 -13.24 2.04
C THR A 197 4.74 -12.77 0.59
N GLY A 198 4.88 -13.70 -0.36
CA GLY A 198 5.32 -13.37 -1.71
C GLY A 198 4.37 -12.47 -2.50
N PHE A 199 3.06 -12.50 -2.24
CA PHE A 199 2.10 -11.66 -2.96
C PHE A 199 2.12 -10.23 -2.44
N VAL A 200 2.15 -10.01 -1.13
CA VAL A 200 2.28 -8.65 -0.56
C VAL A 200 3.63 -8.04 -0.89
N GLU A 201 4.72 -8.82 -0.92
CA GLU A 201 6.03 -8.35 -1.38
C GLU A 201 6.02 -7.97 -2.86
N ARG A 202 5.32 -8.76 -3.70
CA ARG A 202 5.12 -8.40 -5.11
C ARG A 202 4.32 -7.11 -5.25
N GLN A 203 3.37 -6.87 -4.34
CA GLN A 203 2.61 -5.62 -4.30
C GLN A 203 3.48 -4.45 -3.84
N ASN A 204 4.36 -4.64 -2.86
CA ASN A 204 5.36 -3.64 -2.47
C ASN A 204 6.25 -3.25 -3.65
N LEU A 205 6.66 -4.21 -4.48
CA LEU A 205 7.33 -3.90 -5.76
C LEU A 205 6.43 -3.09 -6.70
N THR A 206 5.16 -3.45 -6.85
CA THR A 206 4.20 -2.72 -7.67
C THR A 206 4.07 -1.26 -7.23
N MET A 207 3.95 -1.00 -5.93
CA MET A 207 3.93 0.35 -5.36
C MET A 207 5.21 1.13 -5.72
N ARG A 208 6.39 0.52 -5.58
CA ARG A 208 7.67 1.16 -5.94
C ARG A 208 7.78 1.54 -7.41
N MET A 209 7.20 0.72 -8.30
CA MET A 209 7.22 0.96 -9.75
C MET A 209 6.19 2.00 -10.18
N SER A 210 5.03 2.03 -9.52
CA SER A 210 3.91 2.93 -9.88
C SER A 210 3.93 4.26 -9.11
N MET A 211 4.71 4.40 -8.05
CA MET A 211 4.78 5.64 -7.27
C MET A 211 6.21 6.15 -7.18
N ARG A 212 6.49 7.28 -7.84
CA ARG A 212 7.85 7.86 -7.89
C ARG A 212 8.50 8.06 -6.53
N ARG A 213 7.70 8.43 -5.52
CA ARG A 213 8.15 8.72 -4.15
C ARG A 213 8.55 7.49 -3.34
N LEU A 214 8.23 6.27 -3.82
CA LEU A 214 8.63 5.01 -3.19
C LEU A 214 9.86 4.38 -3.86
N THR A 215 10.40 5.00 -4.92
CA THR A 215 11.60 4.48 -5.59
C THR A 215 12.82 4.60 -4.69
N CYS A 216 13.37 3.46 -4.26
CA CYS A 216 14.58 3.40 -3.45
C CYS A 216 15.80 3.96 -4.17
N VAL A 217 16.80 4.42 -3.41
CA VAL A 217 18.08 4.94 -3.94
C VAL A 217 17.87 6.13 -4.91
N THR A 218 16.90 6.99 -4.60
CA THR A 218 16.67 8.24 -5.34
C THR A 218 16.40 9.40 -4.39
N ASN A 219 16.43 10.63 -4.92
CA ASN A 219 16.00 11.84 -4.21
C ASN A 219 14.48 12.08 -4.31
N ALA A 220 13.70 11.07 -4.69
CA ALA A 220 12.25 11.20 -4.77
C ALA A 220 11.61 10.90 -3.39
N PHE A 221 10.99 11.92 -2.79
CA PHE A 221 10.30 11.82 -1.51
C PHE A 221 9.13 12.81 -1.44
N SER A 222 8.25 12.63 -0.47
CA SER A 222 7.19 13.61 -0.19
C SER A 222 7.70 14.64 0.82
N LYS A 223 7.32 15.91 0.64
CA LYS A 223 7.65 16.97 1.61
C LYS A 223 6.73 17.00 2.83
N LYS A 224 5.59 16.33 2.72
CA LYS A 224 4.48 16.30 3.66
C LYS A 224 3.94 14.88 3.74
N VAL A 225 3.59 14.41 4.93
CA VAL A 225 3.05 13.06 5.14
C VAL A 225 1.66 12.91 4.51
N GLU A 226 0.86 13.97 4.52
CA GLU A 226 -0.47 14.02 3.92
C GLU A 226 -0.37 13.81 2.41
N ASN A 227 0.62 14.43 1.76
CA ASN A 227 0.87 14.24 0.32
C ASN A 227 1.44 12.84 0.00
N HIS A 228 2.02 12.14 0.98
CA HIS A 228 2.42 10.76 0.83
C HIS A 228 1.21 9.84 0.91
N ALA A 229 0.39 10.00 1.95
CA ALA A 229 -0.89 9.31 2.12
C ALA A 229 -1.82 9.51 0.91
N ALA A 230 -1.92 10.73 0.39
CA ALA A 230 -2.72 11.01 -0.80
C ALA A 230 -2.27 10.21 -2.03
N ALA A 231 -0.95 10.03 -2.21
CA ALA A 231 -0.43 9.23 -3.30
C ALA A 231 -0.66 7.73 -3.10
N VAL A 232 -0.65 7.25 -1.85
CA VAL A 232 -0.98 5.87 -1.51
C VAL A 232 -2.46 5.59 -1.78
N ALA A 233 -3.36 6.48 -1.36
CA ALA A 233 -4.80 6.35 -1.62
C ALA A 233 -5.12 6.35 -3.13
N LEU A 234 -4.53 7.27 -3.89
CA LEU A 234 -4.65 7.27 -5.35
C LEU A 234 -4.10 5.97 -5.97
N HIS A 235 -3.01 5.43 -5.44
CA HIS A 235 -2.44 4.17 -5.93
C HIS A 235 -3.41 3.01 -5.71
N PHE A 236 -3.97 2.86 -4.52
CA PHE A 236 -4.81 1.71 -4.19
C PHE A 236 -6.19 1.76 -4.84
N ILE A 237 -6.79 2.94 -5.04
CA ILE A 237 -8.03 3.03 -5.84
C ILE A 237 -7.78 2.62 -7.29
N HIS A 238 -6.69 3.13 -7.90
CA HIS A 238 -6.32 2.74 -9.26
C HIS A 238 -5.96 1.24 -9.34
N TYR A 239 -5.19 0.72 -8.38
CA TYR A 239 -4.78 -0.67 -8.35
C TYR A 239 -5.97 -1.63 -8.20
N ASN A 240 -6.88 -1.37 -7.26
CA ASN A 240 -8.01 -2.25 -7.01
C ASN A 240 -9.06 -2.18 -8.14
N PHE A 241 -9.37 -1.00 -8.67
CA PHE A 241 -10.54 -0.80 -9.52
C PHE A 241 -10.24 -0.55 -11.01
N ALA A 242 -9.07 -0.01 -11.37
CA ALA A 242 -8.74 0.35 -12.76
C ALA A 242 -7.63 -0.51 -13.39
N ARG A 243 -6.72 -1.07 -12.58
CA ARG A 243 -5.59 -1.86 -13.09
C ARG A 243 -5.98 -3.31 -13.31
N ILE A 244 -5.89 -3.77 -14.55
CA ILE A 244 -6.04 -5.20 -14.88
C ILE A 244 -4.84 -5.97 -14.32
N HIS A 245 -5.10 -6.95 -13.46
CA HIS A 245 -4.05 -7.80 -12.90
C HIS A 245 -3.64 -8.88 -13.92
N LYS A 246 -2.33 -9.00 -14.21
CA LYS A 246 -1.80 -9.85 -15.29
C LYS A 246 -2.28 -11.30 -15.21
N THR A 247 -2.33 -11.88 -14.00
CA THR A 247 -2.74 -13.27 -13.81
C THR A 247 -4.26 -13.45 -13.76
N LEU A 248 -5.00 -12.46 -13.23
CA LEU A 248 -6.45 -12.56 -13.08
C LEU A 248 -7.18 -12.20 -14.38
N ARG A 249 -6.56 -11.39 -15.25
CA ARG A 249 -7.15 -10.81 -16.46
C ARG A 249 -8.34 -9.87 -16.22
N ILE A 250 -8.67 -9.62 -14.96
CA ILE A 250 -9.64 -8.65 -14.44
C ILE A 250 -8.98 -7.80 -13.34
N THR A 251 -9.70 -6.81 -12.82
CA THR A 251 -9.21 -6.00 -11.69
C THR A 251 -9.36 -6.77 -10.38
N PRO A 252 -8.58 -6.44 -9.33
CA PRO A 252 -8.75 -7.04 -8.02
C PRO A 252 -10.15 -6.85 -7.43
N ALA A 253 -10.76 -5.68 -7.62
CA ALA A 253 -12.12 -5.40 -7.17
C ALA A 253 -13.17 -6.30 -7.87
N MET A 254 -13.00 -6.56 -9.17
CA MET A 254 -13.85 -7.52 -9.89
C MET A 254 -13.67 -8.94 -9.38
N ALA A 255 -12.43 -9.37 -9.14
CA ALA A 255 -12.16 -10.71 -8.60
C ALA A 255 -12.74 -10.91 -7.19
N ALA A 256 -12.83 -9.84 -6.40
CA ALA A 256 -13.46 -9.83 -5.08
C ALA A 256 -15.00 -9.62 -5.13
N GLY A 257 -15.59 -9.38 -6.31
CA GLY A 257 -17.03 -9.14 -6.47
C GLY A 257 -17.51 -7.75 -6.00
N ILE A 258 -16.60 -6.79 -5.84
CA ILE A 258 -16.90 -5.42 -5.38
C ILE A 258 -17.31 -4.52 -6.55
N SER A 259 -16.78 -4.79 -7.75
CA SER A 259 -17.09 -4.03 -8.96
C SER A 259 -17.33 -4.99 -10.12
N ASP A 260 -18.12 -4.57 -11.11
CA ASP A 260 -18.51 -5.34 -12.28
C ASP A 260 -17.75 -4.93 -13.56
N HIS A 261 -16.92 -3.88 -13.51
CA HIS A 261 -16.18 -3.38 -14.66
C HIS A 261 -14.82 -2.80 -14.28
N VAL A 262 -14.00 -2.52 -15.30
CA VAL A 262 -12.71 -1.85 -15.14
C VAL A 262 -12.96 -0.34 -15.14
N TRP A 263 -12.59 0.32 -14.05
CA TRP A 263 -12.78 1.77 -13.93
C TRP A 263 -11.88 2.53 -14.90
N SER A 264 -12.45 3.57 -15.49
CA SER A 264 -11.73 4.59 -16.21
C SER A 264 -11.05 5.59 -15.26
N HIS A 265 -10.06 6.32 -15.79
CA HIS A 265 -9.45 7.43 -15.05
C HIS A 265 -10.42 8.61 -14.89
N GLU A 266 -11.47 8.68 -15.71
CA GLU A 266 -12.54 9.68 -15.59
C GLU A 266 -13.43 9.39 -14.39
N GLU A 267 -13.75 8.12 -14.12
CA GLU A 267 -14.47 7.70 -12.92
C GLU A 267 -13.67 7.98 -11.65
N ILE A 268 -12.37 7.64 -11.64
CA ILE A 268 -11.48 8.00 -10.52
C ILE A 268 -11.45 9.52 -10.33
N ALA A 269 -11.36 10.29 -11.43
CA ALA A 269 -11.40 11.75 -11.35
C ALA A 269 -12.74 12.27 -10.81
N ALA A 270 -13.84 11.59 -11.13
CA ALA A 270 -15.19 11.98 -10.75
C ALA A 270 -15.50 11.77 -9.28
N LEU A 271 -14.70 10.96 -8.55
CA LEU A 271 -14.84 10.81 -7.10
C LEU A 271 -14.75 12.15 -6.35
N ALA A 272 -13.91 13.07 -6.84
CA ALA A 272 -13.72 14.40 -6.23
C ALA A 272 -14.63 15.48 -6.83
N ASN A 273 -15.83 15.12 -7.29
CA ASN A 273 -16.79 16.07 -7.84
C ASN A 273 -17.71 16.66 -6.78
#